data_AF-A0A842V3C4-F1
#
_entry.id   AF-A0A842V3C4-F1
#
_cell.length_a   1.000
_cell.length_b   1.000
_cell.length_c   1.000
_cell.angle_alpha   90.00
_cell.angle_beta   90.00
_cell.angle_gamma   90.00
#
_symmetry.space_group_name_H-M   'P 1'
#
loop_
_entity.id
_entity.type
_entity.pdbx_description
1 polymer ?
#
loop_
_entity_poly.entity_id
_entity_poly.type
_entity_poly.pdbx_seq_one_letter_code
_entity_poly.pdbx_strand_id
1 'polypeptide(L)'
;MGLENILDVAERMGFDRKQLYSAVQKKYAHYIRCSLEGDTGTSFWRLKNFKSLQQGTGIELSEEVKDVIQEAYAAIIKNGSIARGGTYKMPVNLEELHRITGVDPDVSEDIVQDRYAAIIKDGRIDNLIDLQEITGVDPDVSEDVVQEAYADCIRKERVSGFKKLREITGVEPSEEVVQEAYAFLIKNGPIELLTHWQEITGIELSEEVKDVLQEEYAFLFQKNAMNSIRYLQEITGVDPDLSEDVVQDRYAAYVKNGVMGKLADLQEITGIEPDLSEDIVQEAYSHYISSREKNFSGFKKLREITGVEPSEEVKDVVQEEYAAIIKDGRIDNLIHLQEITGIEPSEEIYRALIEYCNEDLK
;
A
#
# COMPACT_ATOMS: atom_id res chain seq x y z
N MET A 1 30.22 -43.55 17.83
CA MET A 1 30.80 -44.69 17.08
C MET A 1 30.36 -44.51 15.64
N GLY A 2 31.29 -44.33 14.69
CA GLY A 2 30.95 -44.17 13.28
C GLY A 2 30.25 -45.42 12.77
N LEU A 3 29.35 -45.28 11.78
CA LEU A 3 28.56 -46.39 11.27
C LEU A 3 29.45 -47.44 10.56
N GLU A 4 30.60 -47.03 10.02
CA GLU A 4 31.67 -47.91 9.56
C GLU A 4 32.15 -48.87 10.66
N ASN A 5 32.33 -48.37 11.89
CA ASN A 5 32.69 -49.23 13.02
C ASN A 5 31.56 -50.20 13.38
N ILE A 6 30.29 -49.86 13.12
CA ILE A 6 29.14 -50.75 13.37
C ILE A 6 29.10 -51.87 12.32
N LEU A 7 29.36 -51.54 11.04
CA LEU A 7 29.40 -52.51 9.95
C LEU A 7 30.58 -53.47 10.10
N ASP A 8 31.77 -52.96 10.42
CA ASP A 8 32.96 -53.78 10.66
C ASP A 8 32.78 -54.71 11.88
N VAL A 9 32.14 -54.21 12.94
CA VAL A 9 31.82 -55.04 14.11
C VAL A 9 30.79 -56.11 13.76
N ALA A 10 29.76 -55.77 12.99
CA ALA A 10 28.73 -56.73 12.61
C ALA A 10 29.26 -57.80 11.63
N GLU A 11 30.14 -57.44 10.71
CA GLU A 11 30.82 -58.40 9.82
C GLU A 11 31.72 -59.37 10.62
N ARG A 12 32.45 -58.86 11.63
CA ARG A 12 33.24 -59.71 12.57
C ARG A 12 32.36 -60.62 13.43
N MET A 13 31.11 -60.25 13.65
CA MET A 13 30.12 -61.06 14.36
C MET A 13 29.40 -62.07 13.46
N GLY A 14 29.79 -62.17 12.17
CA GLY A 14 29.25 -63.14 11.22
C GLY A 14 27.94 -62.71 10.56
N PHE A 15 27.54 -61.45 10.67
CA PHE A 15 26.39 -60.93 9.94
C PHE A 15 26.76 -60.67 8.48
N ASP A 16 25.88 -61.11 7.58
CA ASP A 16 26.04 -60.82 6.16
C ASP A 16 25.85 -59.32 5.89
N ARG A 17 26.82 -58.74 5.18
CA ARG A 17 26.88 -57.31 4.90
C ARG A 17 25.67 -56.84 4.10
N LYS A 18 25.15 -57.66 3.17
CA LYS A 18 23.94 -57.32 2.39
C LYS A 18 22.68 -57.31 3.25
N GLN A 19 22.55 -58.25 4.19
CA GLN A 19 21.43 -58.29 5.15
C GLN A 19 21.42 -57.06 6.06
N LEU A 20 22.59 -56.64 6.58
CA LEU A 20 22.71 -55.43 7.38
C LEU A 20 22.30 -54.18 6.58
N TYR A 21 22.74 -54.09 5.33
CA TYR A 21 22.37 -52.97 4.45
C TYR A 21 20.89 -52.92 4.15
N SER A 22 20.27 -54.07 3.83
CA SER A 22 18.83 -54.14 3.63
C SER A 22 18.05 -53.71 4.88
N ALA A 23 18.50 -54.12 6.08
CA ALA A 23 17.86 -53.72 7.33
C ALA A 23 18.01 -52.21 7.61
N VAL A 24 19.17 -51.63 7.30
CA VAL A 24 19.41 -50.18 7.40
C VAL A 24 18.51 -49.43 6.43
N GLN A 25 18.47 -49.81 5.15
CA GLN A 25 17.63 -49.19 4.12
C GLN A 25 16.13 -49.24 4.48
N LYS A 26 15.61 -50.39 4.95
CA LYS A 26 14.22 -50.51 5.43
C LYS A 26 13.90 -49.56 6.58
N LYS A 27 14.84 -49.43 7.53
CA LYS A 27 14.69 -48.51 8.66
C LYS A 27 14.68 -47.04 8.20
N TYR A 28 15.42 -46.72 7.14
CA TYR A 28 15.40 -45.39 6.52
C TYR A 28 14.10 -45.10 5.78
N ALA A 29 13.62 -46.03 4.94
CA ALA A 29 12.31 -45.91 4.29
C ALA A 29 11.20 -45.68 5.34
N HIS A 30 11.21 -46.45 6.43
CA HIS A 30 10.29 -46.26 7.54
C HIS A 30 10.35 -44.86 8.16
N TYR A 31 11.54 -44.29 8.38
CA TYR A 31 11.67 -42.95 8.93
C TYR A 31 11.15 -41.85 8.01
N ILE A 32 11.34 -41.98 6.70
CA ILE A 32 10.79 -41.03 5.74
C ILE A 32 9.26 -41.12 5.74
N ARG A 33 8.70 -42.33 5.69
CA ARG A 33 7.24 -42.55 5.77
C ARG A 33 6.62 -41.97 7.06
N CYS A 34 7.21 -42.24 8.22
CA CYS A 34 6.76 -41.63 9.47
C CYS A 34 6.80 -40.10 9.43
N SER A 35 7.79 -39.51 8.75
CA SER A 35 7.85 -38.06 8.59
C SER A 35 6.75 -37.53 7.67
N LEU A 36 6.38 -38.28 6.63
CA LEU A 36 5.27 -37.95 5.72
C LEU A 36 3.91 -38.00 6.42
N GLU A 37 3.72 -38.96 7.32
CA GLU A 37 2.49 -39.14 8.11
C GLU A 37 2.36 -38.15 9.27
N GLY A 38 3.35 -37.26 9.46
CA GLY A 38 3.37 -36.31 10.56
C GLY A 38 3.67 -36.94 11.93
N ASP A 39 4.17 -38.18 11.97
CA ASP A 39 4.58 -38.82 13.21
C ASP A 39 5.87 -38.18 13.74
N THR A 40 5.70 -37.43 14.82
CA THR A 40 6.67 -36.46 15.33
C THR A 40 7.90 -37.06 16.02
N GLY A 41 7.95 -38.39 16.18
CA GLY A 41 9.00 -39.09 16.92
C GLY A 41 10.30 -39.38 16.16
N THR A 42 10.32 -39.23 14.83
CA THR A 42 11.42 -39.74 13.99
C THR A 42 11.99 -38.67 13.08
N SER A 43 13.06 -38.03 13.56
CA SER A 43 13.60 -36.80 12.98
C SER A 43 14.34 -37.03 11.65
N PHE A 44 14.05 -36.17 10.66
CA PHE A 44 14.82 -35.97 9.42
C PHE A 44 16.35 -35.81 9.64
N TRP A 45 16.81 -35.44 10.84
CA TRP A 45 18.23 -35.48 11.22
C TRP A 45 18.87 -36.86 10.99
N ARG A 46 18.11 -37.95 11.13
CA ARG A 46 18.60 -39.30 10.86
C ARG A 46 18.99 -39.50 9.40
N LEU A 47 18.38 -38.75 8.46
CA LEU A 47 18.72 -38.78 7.04
C LEU A 47 20.04 -38.05 6.73
N LYS A 48 20.45 -37.04 7.51
CA LYS A 48 21.80 -36.44 7.33
C LYS A 48 22.91 -37.47 7.53
N ASN A 49 22.71 -38.41 8.46
CA ASN A 49 23.65 -39.51 8.66
C ASN A 49 23.64 -40.51 7.50
N PHE A 50 22.59 -40.51 6.66
CA PHE A 50 22.47 -41.41 5.51
C PHE A 50 23.38 -41.00 4.35
N LYS A 51 23.48 -39.69 4.05
CA LYS A 51 24.43 -39.20 3.03
C LYS A 51 25.88 -39.58 3.37
N SER A 52 26.26 -39.38 4.63
CA SER A 52 27.57 -39.81 5.13
C SER A 52 27.76 -41.32 5.03
N LEU A 53 26.67 -42.10 5.20
CA LEU A 53 26.69 -43.55 5.03
C LEU A 53 26.91 -43.94 3.57
N GLN A 54 26.19 -43.34 2.61
CA GLN A 54 26.42 -43.59 1.18
C GLN A 54 27.85 -43.25 0.76
N GLN A 55 28.37 -42.09 1.19
CA GLN A 55 29.71 -41.63 0.86
C GLN A 55 30.83 -42.53 1.43
N GLY A 56 30.68 -43.03 2.66
CA GLY A 56 31.69 -43.90 3.29
C GLY A 56 31.63 -45.37 2.83
N THR A 57 30.45 -45.83 2.39
CA THR A 57 30.23 -47.27 2.09
C THR A 57 30.12 -47.60 0.61
N GLY A 58 29.89 -46.61 -0.26
CA GLY A 58 29.68 -46.80 -1.70
C GLY A 58 28.39 -47.55 -2.06
N ILE A 59 27.42 -47.63 -1.13
CA ILE A 59 26.17 -48.36 -1.34
C ILE A 59 25.15 -47.48 -2.05
N GLU A 60 24.59 -48.03 -3.13
CA GLU A 60 23.45 -47.43 -3.82
C GLU A 60 22.13 -47.63 -3.06
N LEU A 61 21.24 -46.65 -3.17
CA LEU A 61 19.89 -46.72 -2.62
C LEU A 61 19.11 -47.88 -3.24
N SER A 62 18.45 -48.70 -2.41
CA SER A 62 17.45 -49.65 -2.90
C SER A 62 16.26 -48.91 -3.51
N GLU A 63 15.64 -49.51 -4.52
CA GLU A 63 14.42 -48.98 -5.15
C GLU A 63 13.34 -48.61 -4.13
N GLU A 64 13.08 -49.45 -3.11
CA GLU A 64 12.11 -49.14 -2.05
C GLU A 64 12.38 -47.80 -1.32
N VAL A 65 13.66 -47.44 -1.14
CA VAL A 65 14.01 -46.16 -0.50
C VAL A 65 13.90 -45.01 -1.48
N LYS A 66 14.24 -45.23 -2.75
CA LYS A 66 14.04 -44.22 -3.82
C LYS A 66 12.55 -43.90 -3.97
N ASP A 67 11.69 -44.91 -4.01
CA ASP A 67 10.22 -44.75 -4.11
C ASP A 67 9.69 -43.87 -2.97
N VAL A 68 10.13 -44.15 -1.74
CA VAL A 68 9.73 -43.36 -0.56
C VAL A 68 10.29 -41.93 -0.58
N ILE A 69 11.47 -41.72 -1.18
CA ILE A 69 12.01 -40.38 -1.41
C ILE A 69 11.14 -39.64 -2.44
N GLN A 70 10.68 -40.31 -3.51
CA GLN A 70 9.77 -39.71 -4.49
C GLN A 70 8.39 -39.40 -3.91
N GLU A 71 7.84 -40.28 -3.07
CA GLU A 71 6.63 -39.98 -2.27
C GLU A 71 6.83 -38.70 -1.43
N ALA A 72 8.03 -38.52 -0.85
CA ALA A 72 8.35 -37.33 -0.09
C ALA A 72 8.48 -36.08 -0.96
N TYR A 73 9.10 -36.17 -2.14
CA TYR A 73 9.10 -35.07 -3.11
C TYR A 73 7.68 -34.65 -3.47
N ALA A 74 6.84 -35.59 -3.90
CA ALA A 74 5.45 -35.32 -4.26
C ALA A 74 4.67 -34.65 -3.11
N ALA A 75 4.87 -35.11 -1.87
CA ALA A 75 4.24 -34.52 -0.69
C ALA A 75 4.74 -33.09 -0.38
N ILE A 76 6.05 -32.83 -0.52
CA ILE A 76 6.61 -31.48 -0.33
C ILE A 76 6.10 -30.55 -1.43
N ILE A 77 6.10 -30.98 -2.69
CA ILE A 77 5.63 -30.18 -3.82
C ILE A 77 4.17 -29.82 -3.59
N LYS A 78 3.32 -30.81 -3.31
CA LYS A 78 1.88 -30.59 -3.10
C LYS A 78 1.58 -29.65 -1.93
N ASN A 79 2.28 -29.79 -0.81
CA ASN A 79 1.95 -29.08 0.43
C ASN A 79 2.86 -27.86 0.72
N GLY A 80 3.86 -27.62 -0.12
CA GLY A 80 4.91 -26.61 0.07
C GLY A 80 5.97 -26.95 1.12
N SER A 81 5.68 -27.83 2.07
CA SER A 81 6.65 -28.37 3.03
C SER A 81 6.10 -29.58 3.76
N ILE A 82 6.98 -30.40 4.34
CA ILE A 82 6.63 -31.39 5.37
C ILE A 82 7.07 -30.83 6.73
N ALA A 83 6.15 -30.82 7.69
CA ALA A 83 6.44 -30.39 9.05
C ALA A 83 7.44 -31.34 9.74
N ARG A 84 8.52 -30.79 10.33
CA ARG A 84 9.34 -31.56 11.27
C ARG A 84 8.60 -31.71 12.60
N GLY A 85 8.43 -32.94 13.06
CA GLY A 85 8.03 -33.21 14.44
C GLY A 85 9.04 -32.68 15.45
N GLY A 86 8.54 -32.10 16.56
CA GLY A 86 9.33 -31.60 17.68
C GLY A 86 9.18 -30.10 17.95
N THR A 87 9.82 -29.63 19.03
CA THR A 87 9.79 -28.22 19.49
C THR A 87 10.56 -27.25 18.59
N TYR A 88 11.35 -27.77 17.63
CA TYR A 88 12.08 -26.98 16.61
C TYR A 88 11.53 -27.32 15.21
N LYS A 89 10.49 -26.58 14.81
CA LYS A 89 9.79 -26.70 13.52
C LYS A 89 10.55 -25.99 12.40
N MET A 90 11.63 -26.57 11.87
CA MET A 90 12.08 -26.18 10.53
C MET A 90 11.48 -27.14 9.49
N PRO A 91 10.60 -26.67 8.58
CA PRO A 91 10.08 -27.50 7.51
C PRO A 91 11.22 -28.08 6.66
N VAL A 92 11.02 -29.26 6.10
CA VAL A 92 11.89 -29.78 5.04
C VAL A 92 11.31 -29.32 3.71
N ASN A 93 12.14 -28.62 2.93
CA ASN A 93 11.85 -28.21 1.57
C ASN A 93 12.56 -29.13 0.57
N LEU A 94 12.31 -28.90 -0.72
CA LEU A 94 12.84 -29.72 -1.82
C LEU A 94 14.37 -29.71 -1.85
N GLU A 95 14.98 -28.54 -1.62
CA GLU A 95 16.44 -28.36 -1.65
C GLU A 95 17.11 -29.19 -0.54
N GLU A 96 16.54 -29.15 0.67
CA GLU A 96 17.05 -29.94 1.79
C GLU A 96 16.90 -31.45 1.55
N LEU A 97 15.78 -31.88 0.94
CA LEU A 97 15.58 -33.29 0.59
C LEU A 97 16.60 -33.77 -0.46
N HIS A 98 16.82 -32.97 -1.51
CA HIS A 98 17.82 -33.25 -2.54
C HIS A 98 19.23 -33.25 -1.96
N ARG A 99 19.56 -32.22 -1.17
CA ARG A 99 20.86 -32.12 -0.51
C ARG A 99 21.16 -33.29 0.40
N ILE A 100 20.16 -33.83 1.10
CA ILE A 100 20.32 -34.97 2.02
C ILE A 100 20.40 -36.30 1.27
N THR A 101 19.54 -36.52 0.27
CA THR A 101 19.39 -37.83 -0.37
C THR A 101 20.30 -38.00 -1.58
N GLY A 102 20.66 -36.90 -2.26
CA GLY A 102 21.33 -36.91 -3.55
C GLY A 102 20.48 -37.55 -4.66
N VAL A 103 19.18 -37.71 -4.44
CA VAL A 103 18.22 -38.24 -5.41
C VAL A 103 17.56 -37.07 -6.11
N ASP A 104 17.50 -37.11 -7.43
CA ASP A 104 16.73 -36.14 -8.21
C ASP A 104 15.24 -36.46 -8.12
N PRO A 105 14.36 -35.45 -8.05
CA PRO A 105 12.93 -35.69 -8.07
C PRO A 105 12.52 -36.31 -9.41
N ASP A 106 11.75 -37.39 -9.32
CA ASP A 106 11.08 -38.07 -10.42
C ASP A 106 9.59 -38.09 -10.08
N VAL A 107 8.99 -36.90 -10.15
CA VAL A 107 7.57 -36.66 -9.87
C VAL A 107 6.85 -36.33 -11.17
N SER A 108 5.57 -36.68 -11.26
CA SER A 108 4.78 -36.34 -12.43
C SER A 108 4.70 -34.82 -12.61
N GLU A 109 4.87 -34.36 -13.85
CA GLU A 109 4.77 -32.96 -14.25
C GLU A 109 3.49 -32.30 -13.73
N ASP A 110 2.33 -32.98 -13.78
CA ASP A 110 1.06 -32.50 -13.25
C ASP A 110 1.14 -31.99 -11.79
N ILE A 111 1.86 -32.71 -10.92
CA ILE A 111 2.02 -32.32 -9.50
C ILE A 111 2.86 -31.04 -9.38
N VAL A 112 3.86 -30.89 -10.27
CA VAL A 112 4.71 -29.70 -10.32
C VAL A 112 3.91 -28.50 -10.85
N GLN A 113 3.11 -28.69 -11.91
CA GLN A 113 2.26 -27.64 -12.48
C GLN A 113 1.15 -27.18 -11.52
N ASP A 114 0.49 -28.11 -10.82
CA ASP A 114 -0.46 -27.78 -9.75
C ASP A 114 0.19 -26.90 -8.67
N ARG A 115 1.46 -27.16 -8.37
CA ARG A 115 2.21 -26.39 -7.39
C ARG A 115 2.61 -25.01 -7.92
N TYR A 116 3.02 -24.89 -9.19
CA TYR A 116 3.25 -23.59 -9.81
C TYR A 116 2.01 -22.70 -9.71
N ALA A 117 0.85 -23.21 -10.13
CA ALA A 117 -0.42 -22.47 -10.04
C ALA A 117 -0.74 -22.03 -8.60
N ALA A 118 -0.52 -22.91 -7.61
CA ALA A 118 -0.73 -22.57 -6.21
C ALA A 118 0.23 -21.49 -5.69
N ILE A 119 1.53 -21.56 -6.03
CA ILE A 119 2.53 -20.57 -5.61
C ILE A 119 2.20 -19.19 -6.21
N ILE A 120 1.81 -19.16 -7.49
CA ILE A 120 1.42 -17.94 -8.20
C ILE A 120 0.20 -17.32 -7.54
N LYS A 121 -0.83 -18.12 -7.28
CA LYS A 121 -2.07 -17.68 -6.61
C LYS A 121 -1.84 -17.18 -5.18
N ASP A 122 -0.93 -17.79 -4.44
CA ASP A 122 -0.55 -17.35 -3.09
C ASP A 122 0.37 -16.11 -3.11
N GLY A 123 0.86 -15.71 -4.28
CA GLY A 123 1.79 -14.60 -4.49
C GLY A 123 3.17 -14.83 -3.86
N ARG A 124 3.58 -16.08 -3.67
CA ARG A 124 4.89 -16.47 -3.11
C ARG A 124 5.93 -16.73 -4.21
N ILE A 125 6.05 -15.77 -5.12
CA ILE A 125 6.74 -15.92 -6.40
C ILE A 125 8.21 -16.36 -6.24
N ASP A 126 8.86 -16.01 -5.13
CA ASP A 126 10.23 -16.46 -4.84
C ASP A 126 10.41 -17.98 -4.91
N ASN A 127 9.37 -18.76 -4.57
CA ASN A 127 9.41 -20.22 -4.58
C ASN A 127 9.31 -20.83 -5.99
N LEU A 128 9.02 -20.05 -7.03
CA LEU A 128 8.92 -20.56 -8.40
C LEU A 128 10.29 -20.98 -8.94
N ILE A 129 11.34 -20.19 -8.66
CA ILE A 129 12.72 -20.48 -9.09
C ILE A 129 13.19 -21.78 -8.44
N ASP A 130 13.04 -21.88 -7.12
CA ASP A 130 13.43 -23.08 -6.37
C ASP A 130 12.74 -24.34 -6.92
N LEU A 131 11.46 -24.23 -7.31
CA LEU A 131 10.73 -25.35 -7.89
C LEU A 131 11.28 -25.73 -9.28
N GLN A 132 11.59 -24.76 -10.12
CA GLN A 132 12.14 -24.98 -11.47
C GLN A 132 13.56 -25.57 -11.41
N GLU A 133 14.43 -25.01 -10.58
CA GLU A 133 15.81 -25.47 -10.43
C GLU A 133 15.88 -26.91 -9.92
N ILE A 134 14.99 -27.30 -9.01
CA ILE A 134 15.01 -28.64 -8.39
C ILE A 134 14.33 -29.68 -9.25
N THR A 135 13.20 -29.34 -9.88
CA THR A 135 12.44 -30.32 -10.69
C THR A 135 12.90 -30.36 -12.14
N GLY A 136 13.54 -29.31 -12.65
CA GLY A 136 13.89 -29.15 -14.06
C GLY A 136 12.67 -28.99 -14.98
N VAL A 137 11.48 -28.79 -14.41
CA VAL A 137 10.21 -28.62 -15.14
C VAL A 137 9.93 -27.13 -15.29
N ASP A 138 9.71 -26.68 -16.52
CA ASP A 138 9.30 -25.31 -16.79
C ASP A 138 7.81 -25.11 -16.45
N PRO A 139 7.42 -23.92 -15.97
CA PRO A 139 6.02 -23.64 -15.66
C PRO A 139 5.17 -23.61 -16.94
N ASP A 140 4.13 -24.44 -16.97
CA ASP A 140 3.07 -24.45 -17.98
C ASP A 140 1.72 -24.10 -17.30
N VAL A 141 1.68 -22.88 -16.76
CA VAL A 141 0.49 -22.31 -16.12
C VAL A 141 -0.28 -21.47 -17.13
N SER A 142 -1.61 -21.49 -17.04
CA SER A 142 -2.45 -20.65 -17.90
C SER A 142 -2.10 -19.17 -17.76
N GLU A 143 -2.10 -18.45 -18.87
CA GLU A 143 -1.83 -17.02 -18.92
C GLU A 143 -2.68 -16.23 -17.92
N ASP A 144 -3.98 -16.52 -17.81
CA ASP A 144 -4.89 -15.88 -16.85
C ASP A 144 -4.40 -15.92 -15.38
N VAL A 145 -3.76 -17.01 -14.97
CA VAL A 145 -3.22 -17.17 -13.61
C VAL A 145 -1.99 -16.29 -13.41
N VAL A 146 -1.16 -16.16 -14.44
CA VAL A 146 0.02 -15.27 -14.42
C VAL A 146 -0.41 -13.80 -14.43
N GLN A 147 -1.40 -13.47 -15.26
CA GLN A 147 -1.98 -12.14 -15.37
C GLN A 147 -2.58 -11.67 -14.03
N GLU A 148 -3.39 -12.49 -13.35
CA GLU A 148 -3.91 -12.13 -12.02
C GLU A 148 -2.79 -11.92 -11.00
N ALA A 149 -1.71 -12.71 -11.07
CA ALA A 149 -0.56 -12.54 -10.18
C ALA A 149 0.22 -11.25 -10.46
N TYR A 150 0.28 -10.79 -11.71
CA TYR A 150 0.80 -9.46 -12.01
C TYR A 150 -0.03 -8.36 -11.35
N ALA A 151 -1.36 -8.42 -11.44
CA ALA A 151 -2.22 -7.47 -10.74
C ALA A 151 -1.99 -7.53 -9.22
N ASP A 152 -1.92 -8.71 -8.61
CA ASP A 152 -1.64 -8.85 -7.17
C ASP A 152 -0.28 -8.26 -6.78
N CYS A 153 0.74 -8.46 -7.63
CA CYS A 153 2.06 -7.87 -7.44
C CYS A 153 2.00 -6.33 -7.45
N ILE A 154 1.25 -5.73 -8.37
CA ILE A 154 1.09 -4.27 -8.44
C ILE A 154 0.34 -3.76 -7.21
N ARG A 155 -0.82 -4.35 -6.90
CA ARG A 155 -1.68 -3.97 -5.77
C ARG A 155 -0.98 -4.10 -4.41
N LYS A 156 0.01 -5.00 -4.27
CA LYS A 156 0.76 -5.26 -3.03
C LYS A 156 2.22 -4.80 -3.05
N GLU A 157 2.64 -4.01 -4.04
CA GLU A 157 4.01 -3.47 -4.15
C GLU A 157 5.12 -4.55 -4.22
N ARG A 158 4.85 -5.70 -4.86
CA ARG A 158 5.81 -6.81 -4.96
C ARG A 158 6.63 -6.75 -6.23
N VAL A 159 7.50 -5.74 -6.35
CA VAL A 159 8.36 -5.51 -7.52
C VAL A 159 9.27 -6.70 -7.85
N SER A 160 9.85 -7.35 -6.83
CA SER A 160 10.67 -8.55 -7.03
C SER A 160 9.86 -9.71 -7.59
N GLY A 161 8.67 -9.95 -7.05
CA GLY A 161 7.75 -10.96 -7.54
C GLY A 161 7.31 -10.68 -8.98
N PHE A 162 7.02 -9.43 -9.31
CA PHE A 162 6.66 -9.04 -10.67
C PHE A 162 7.75 -9.39 -11.69
N LYS A 163 9.01 -9.03 -11.41
CA LYS A 163 10.14 -9.34 -12.31
C LYS A 163 10.38 -10.84 -12.44
N LYS A 164 10.26 -11.59 -11.34
CA LYS A 164 10.42 -13.04 -11.32
C LYS A 164 9.31 -13.76 -12.10
N LEU A 165 8.06 -13.31 -12.01
CA LEU A 165 6.97 -13.85 -12.82
C LEU A 165 7.31 -13.77 -14.31
N ARG A 166 7.80 -12.62 -14.77
CA ARG A 166 8.22 -12.40 -16.17
C ARG A 166 9.38 -13.28 -16.58
N GLU A 167 10.41 -13.38 -15.74
CA GLU A 167 11.61 -14.18 -16.00
C GLU A 167 11.30 -15.68 -16.12
N ILE A 168 10.45 -16.20 -15.23
CA ILE A 168 10.19 -17.63 -15.09
C ILE A 168 9.14 -18.12 -16.08
N THR A 169 8.06 -17.35 -16.28
CA THR A 169 6.96 -17.74 -17.18
C THR A 169 7.18 -17.28 -18.62
N GLY A 170 8.02 -16.26 -18.84
CA GLY A 170 8.17 -15.62 -20.15
C GLY A 170 6.93 -14.83 -20.62
N VAL A 171 5.88 -14.75 -19.81
CA VAL A 171 4.64 -14.04 -20.11
C VAL A 171 4.79 -12.58 -19.71
N GLU A 172 4.45 -11.66 -20.61
CA GLU A 172 4.41 -10.23 -20.33
C GLU A 172 3.08 -9.84 -19.66
N PRO A 173 3.07 -8.83 -18.77
CA PRO A 173 1.82 -8.29 -18.23
C PRO A 173 0.98 -7.71 -19.37
N SER A 174 -0.29 -8.07 -19.44
CA SER A 174 -1.22 -7.46 -20.38
C SER A 174 -1.58 -6.05 -19.95
N GLU A 175 -1.89 -5.19 -20.92
CA GLU A 175 -2.28 -3.81 -20.64
C GLU A 175 -3.52 -3.75 -19.75
N GLU A 176 -4.55 -4.56 -20.03
CA GLU A 176 -5.80 -4.62 -19.27
C GLU A 176 -5.55 -4.83 -17.76
N VAL A 177 -4.71 -5.79 -17.40
CA VAL A 177 -4.34 -6.13 -16.01
C VAL A 177 -3.62 -4.97 -15.32
N VAL A 178 -2.71 -4.30 -16.04
CA VAL A 178 -1.96 -3.16 -15.51
C VAL A 178 -2.88 -1.96 -15.29
N GLN A 179 -3.76 -1.67 -16.25
CA GLN A 179 -4.76 -0.60 -16.14
C GLN A 179 -5.74 -0.86 -14.98
N GLU A 180 -6.22 -2.09 -14.81
CA GLU A 180 -7.09 -2.45 -13.68
C GLU A 180 -6.36 -2.23 -12.33
N ALA A 181 -5.09 -2.60 -12.26
CA ALA A 181 -4.28 -2.38 -11.08
C ALA A 181 -4.02 -0.88 -10.82
N TYR A 182 -3.84 -0.07 -11.86
CA TYR A 182 -3.73 1.39 -11.74
C TYR A 182 -5.02 2.02 -11.21
N ALA A 183 -6.18 1.64 -11.74
CA ALA A 183 -7.47 2.07 -11.22
C ALA A 183 -7.64 1.69 -9.74
N PHE A 184 -7.17 0.51 -9.33
CA PHE A 184 -7.16 0.11 -7.92
C PHE A 184 -6.26 1.00 -7.07
N LEU A 185 -5.04 1.30 -7.54
CA LEU A 185 -4.09 2.16 -6.81
C LEU A 185 -4.63 3.57 -6.62
N ILE A 186 -5.26 4.15 -7.65
CA ILE A 186 -5.89 5.47 -7.58
C ILE A 186 -6.98 5.52 -6.50
N LYS A 187 -7.83 4.49 -6.43
CA LYS A 187 -8.99 4.46 -5.52
C LYS A 187 -8.66 4.02 -4.10
N ASN A 188 -7.68 3.13 -3.91
CA ASN A 188 -7.49 2.40 -2.65
C ASN A 188 -6.03 2.26 -2.20
N GLY A 189 -5.08 2.60 -3.07
CA GLY A 189 -3.67 2.27 -2.88
C GLY A 189 -2.78 3.48 -2.61
N PRO A 190 -1.48 3.21 -2.37
CA PRO A 190 -0.45 4.23 -2.39
C PRO A 190 -0.21 4.70 -3.84
N ILE A 191 -0.72 5.89 -4.16
CA ILE A 191 -0.64 6.51 -5.49
C ILE A 191 0.81 6.70 -5.97
N GLU A 192 1.77 6.80 -5.05
CA GLU A 192 3.21 6.92 -5.34
C GLU A 192 3.76 5.77 -6.16
N LEU A 193 3.13 4.60 -6.05
CA LEU A 193 3.55 3.43 -6.80
C LEU A 193 3.17 3.52 -8.27
N LEU A 194 2.25 4.42 -8.64
CA LEU A 194 1.77 4.52 -10.01
C LEU A 194 2.92 4.83 -10.97
N THR A 195 3.70 5.88 -10.70
CA THR A 195 4.87 6.25 -11.52
C THR A 195 5.91 5.14 -11.55
N HIS A 196 6.17 4.51 -10.41
CA HIS A 196 7.11 3.39 -10.34
C HIS A 196 6.67 2.21 -11.22
N TRP A 197 5.38 1.87 -11.22
CA TRP A 197 4.85 0.80 -12.05
C TRP A 197 4.75 1.20 -13.52
N GLN A 198 4.50 2.46 -13.85
CA GLN A 198 4.58 2.96 -15.24
C GLN A 198 6.00 2.82 -15.78
N GLU A 199 7.02 3.09 -14.98
CA GLU A 199 8.43 2.86 -15.36
C GLU A 199 8.75 1.38 -15.54
N ILE A 200 8.26 0.50 -14.66
CA ILE A 200 8.52 -0.95 -14.73
C ILE A 200 7.83 -1.58 -15.94
N THR A 201 6.58 -1.21 -16.20
CA THR A 201 5.74 -1.82 -17.24
C THR A 201 5.90 -1.14 -18.59
N GLY A 202 6.25 0.15 -18.61
CA GLY A 202 6.23 0.99 -19.80
C GLY A 202 4.81 1.35 -20.28
N ILE A 203 3.78 1.12 -19.46
CA ILE A 203 2.37 1.33 -19.82
C ILE A 203 1.90 2.65 -19.21
N GLU A 204 1.41 3.57 -20.04
CA GLU A 204 0.81 4.84 -19.61
C GLU A 204 -0.66 4.67 -19.18
N LEU A 205 -1.25 5.68 -18.53
CA LEU A 205 -2.67 5.61 -18.16
C LEU A 205 -3.56 5.62 -19.41
N SER A 206 -4.43 4.62 -19.52
CA SER A 206 -5.53 4.61 -20.49
C SER A 206 -6.58 5.70 -20.20
N GLU A 207 -7.42 6.01 -21.18
CA GLU A 207 -8.51 6.98 -20.98
C GLU A 207 -9.51 6.48 -19.93
N GLU A 208 -9.80 5.18 -19.89
CA GLU A 208 -10.69 4.57 -18.89
C GLU A 208 -10.14 4.73 -17.46
N VAL A 209 -8.82 4.66 -17.27
CA VAL A 209 -8.20 4.90 -15.97
C VAL A 209 -8.13 6.39 -15.64
N LYS A 210 -8.01 7.27 -16.65
CA LYS A 210 -8.15 8.72 -16.44
C LYS A 210 -9.57 9.09 -16.01
N ASP A 211 -10.60 8.41 -16.50
CA ASP A 211 -11.97 8.62 -16.00
C ASP A 211 -12.08 8.25 -14.51
N VAL A 212 -11.48 7.13 -14.10
CA VAL A 212 -11.38 6.74 -12.68
C VAL A 212 -10.62 7.79 -11.86
N LEU A 213 -9.58 8.41 -12.44
CA LEU A 213 -8.83 9.49 -11.82
C LEU A 213 -9.69 10.74 -11.61
N GLN A 214 -10.52 11.10 -12.60
CA GLN A 214 -11.45 12.23 -12.48
C GLN A 214 -12.54 11.99 -11.43
N GLU A 215 -13.04 10.76 -11.31
CA GLU A 215 -13.94 10.38 -10.20
C GLU A 215 -13.28 10.60 -8.83
N GLU A 216 -12.00 10.22 -8.68
CA GLU A 216 -11.26 10.40 -7.44
C GLU A 216 -10.98 11.89 -7.16
N TYR A 217 -10.67 12.69 -8.18
CA TYR A 217 -10.57 14.15 -8.01
C TYR A 217 -11.87 14.76 -7.49
N ALA A 218 -13.01 14.40 -8.07
CA ALA A 218 -14.31 14.87 -7.60
C ALA A 218 -14.57 14.46 -6.13
N PHE A 219 -14.23 13.23 -5.75
CA PHE A 219 -14.34 12.74 -4.38
C PHE A 219 -13.45 13.53 -3.41
N LEU A 220 -12.16 13.68 -3.72
CA LEU A 220 -11.20 14.44 -2.89
C LEU A 220 -11.59 15.91 -2.77
N PHE A 221 -12.13 16.49 -3.85
CA PHE A 221 -12.63 17.86 -3.86
C PHE A 221 -13.79 18.04 -2.89
N GLN A 222 -14.77 17.14 -2.91
CA GLN A 222 -15.87 17.14 -1.95
C GLN A 222 -15.37 17.04 -0.50
N LYS A 223 -14.33 16.22 -0.26
CA LYS A 223 -13.68 16.08 1.07
C LYS A 223 -12.79 17.26 1.47
N ASN A 224 -12.62 18.26 0.61
CA ASN A 224 -11.72 19.40 0.84
C ASN A 224 -10.24 18.99 0.99
N ALA A 225 -9.84 17.88 0.36
CA ALA A 225 -8.52 17.28 0.47
C ALA A 225 -7.54 17.85 -0.57
N MET A 226 -7.36 19.17 -0.59
CA MET A 226 -6.57 19.88 -1.63
C MET A 226 -5.13 19.36 -1.77
N ASN A 227 -4.48 19.00 -0.65
CA ASN A 227 -3.14 18.41 -0.69
C ASN A 227 -3.09 17.09 -1.45
N SER A 228 -4.12 16.26 -1.30
CA SER A 228 -4.23 14.98 -2.00
C SER A 228 -4.49 15.19 -3.49
N ILE A 229 -5.30 16.18 -3.86
CA ILE A 229 -5.52 16.54 -5.29
C ILE A 229 -4.21 16.99 -5.93
N ARG A 230 -3.50 17.95 -5.32
CA ARG A 230 -2.20 18.42 -5.83
C ARG A 230 -1.22 17.27 -5.98
N TYR A 231 -1.13 16.41 -4.98
CA TYR A 231 -0.23 15.27 -5.03
C TYR A 231 -0.57 14.28 -6.14
N LEU A 232 -1.86 14.02 -6.34
CA LEU A 232 -2.36 13.17 -7.40
C LEU A 232 -2.06 13.77 -8.79
N GLN A 233 -2.21 15.08 -8.94
CA GLN A 233 -1.85 15.84 -10.14
C GLN A 233 -0.35 15.81 -10.42
N GLU A 234 0.49 15.98 -9.39
CA GLU A 234 1.95 15.90 -9.50
C GLU A 234 2.43 14.52 -9.98
N ILE A 235 1.82 13.44 -9.47
CA ILE A 235 2.19 12.06 -9.81
C ILE A 235 1.70 11.68 -11.21
N THR A 236 0.46 12.04 -11.53
CA THR A 236 -0.19 11.59 -12.78
C THR A 236 0.08 12.51 -13.96
N GLY A 237 0.40 13.80 -13.70
CA GLY A 237 0.46 14.84 -14.71
C GLY A 237 -0.89 15.18 -15.34
N VAL A 238 -2.01 14.73 -14.74
CA VAL A 238 -3.36 14.94 -15.26
C VAL A 238 -4.07 15.96 -14.38
N ASP A 239 -4.54 17.04 -15.00
CA ASP A 239 -5.28 18.10 -14.31
C ASP A 239 -6.71 17.64 -13.93
N PRO A 240 -7.25 18.12 -12.80
CA PRO A 240 -8.62 17.84 -12.42
C PRO A 240 -9.62 18.53 -13.36
N ASP A 241 -10.54 17.77 -13.93
CA ASP A 241 -11.65 18.25 -14.75
C ASP A 241 -12.87 18.51 -13.84
N LEU A 242 -12.83 19.66 -13.15
CA LEU A 242 -13.90 20.11 -12.29
C LEU A 242 -14.69 21.22 -12.99
N SER A 243 -16.02 21.13 -12.95
CA SER A 243 -16.88 22.19 -13.49
C SER A 243 -16.65 23.51 -12.76
N GLU A 244 -16.63 24.61 -13.51
CA GLU A 244 -16.47 25.97 -12.99
C GLU A 244 -17.42 26.27 -11.82
N ASP A 245 -18.71 25.94 -11.94
CA ASP A 245 -19.71 26.15 -10.89
C ASP A 245 -19.30 25.53 -9.54
N VAL A 246 -18.79 24.30 -9.55
CA VAL A 246 -18.35 23.58 -8.34
C VAL A 246 -17.11 24.23 -7.71
N VAL A 247 -16.23 24.78 -8.54
CA VAL A 247 -15.04 25.51 -8.08
C VAL A 247 -15.42 26.87 -7.51
N GLN A 248 -16.33 27.61 -8.16
CA GLN A 248 -16.84 28.89 -7.65
C GLN A 248 -17.62 28.73 -6.34
N ASP A 249 -18.42 27.66 -6.20
CA ASP A 249 -19.07 27.32 -4.93
C ASP A 249 -18.05 27.11 -3.79
N ARG A 250 -16.90 26.51 -4.09
CA ARG A 250 -15.80 26.33 -3.13
C ARG A 250 -15.13 27.65 -2.79
N TYR A 251 -14.89 28.51 -3.77
CA TYR A 251 -14.39 29.87 -3.53
C TYR A 251 -15.32 30.65 -2.60
N ALA A 252 -16.61 30.66 -2.89
CA ALA A 252 -17.63 31.28 -2.06
C ALA A 252 -17.61 30.71 -0.63
N ALA A 253 -17.50 29.39 -0.48
CA ALA A 253 -17.41 28.76 0.84
C ALA A 253 -16.13 29.16 1.60
N TYR A 254 -14.96 29.23 0.95
CA TYR A 254 -13.73 29.70 1.60
C TYR A 254 -13.83 31.16 2.05
N VAL A 255 -14.42 32.01 1.21
CA VAL A 255 -14.68 33.40 1.57
C VAL A 255 -15.66 33.48 2.74
N LYS A 256 -16.83 32.85 2.69
CA LYS A 256 -17.78 32.90 3.82
C LYS A 256 -17.18 32.42 5.14
N ASN A 257 -16.31 31.40 5.10
CA ASN A 257 -15.68 30.83 6.30
C ASN A 257 -14.35 31.50 6.70
N GLY A 258 -13.86 32.52 5.98
CA GLY A 258 -12.63 33.21 6.36
C GLY A 258 -11.33 32.48 6.05
N VAL A 259 -11.37 31.48 5.17
CA VAL A 259 -10.23 30.59 4.85
C VAL A 259 -9.48 31.08 3.62
N MET A 260 -9.07 32.36 3.62
CA MET A 260 -8.50 33.02 2.44
C MET A 260 -7.18 32.41 1.95
N GLY A 261 -6.42 31.75 2.84
CA GLY A 261 -5.16 31.10 2.45
C GLY A 261 -5.33 30.00 1.40
N LYS A 262 -6.53 29.43 1.28
CA LYS A 262 -6.83 28.33 0.34
C LYS A 262 -7.32 28.79 -1.03
N LEU A 263 -7.55 30.09 -1.23
CA LEU A 263 -8.03 30.60 -2.52
C LEU A 263 -6.94 30.43 -3.60
N ALA A 264 -5.68 30.74 -3.26
CA ALA A 264 -4.55 30.56 -4.14
C ALA A 264 -4.30 29.07 -4.45
N ASP A 265 -4.35 28.20 -3.44
CA ASP A 265 -4.22 26.75 -3.64
C ASP A 265 -5.31 26.22 -4.61
N LEU A 266 -6.54 26.70 -4.47
CA LEU A 266 -7.65 26.28 -5.34
C LEU A 266 -7.44 26.75 -6.79
N GLN A 267 -6.92 27.97 -6.99
CA GLN A 267 -6.61 28.51 -8.32
C GLN A 267 -5.46 27.73 -8.96
N GLU A 268 -4.41 27.43 -8.17
CA GLU A 268 -3.25 26.67 -8.64
C GLU A 268 -3.65 25.26 -9.07
N ILE A 269 -4.48 24.58 -8.29
CA ILE A 269 -4.91 23.20 -8.56
C ILE A 269 -5.85 23.12 -9.76
N THR A 270 -6.80 24.06 -9.89
CA THR A 270 -7.88 23.97 -10.89
C THR A 270 -7.63 24.80 -12.14
N GLY A 271 -6.73 25.79 -12.07
CA GLY A 271 -6.54 26.78 -13.11
C GLY A 271 -7.69 27.80 -13.26
N ILE A 272 -8.73 27.73 -12.40
CA ILE A 272 -9.91 28.59 -12.47
C ILE A 272 -9.73 29.78 -11.53
N GLU A 273 -9.91 30.99 -12.03
CA GLU A 273 -9.84 32.21 -11.22
C GLU A 273 -11.13 32.41 -10.39
N PRO A 274 -11.06 32.99 -9.19
CA PRO A 274 -12.25 33.28 -8.41
C PRO A 274 -13.12 34.33 -9.10
N ASP A 275 -14.38 33.99 -9.39
CA ASP A 275 -15.43 34.89 -9.86
C ASP A 275 -16.51 34.99 -8.79
N LEU A 276 -16.27 35.87 -7.81
CA LEU A 276 -17.16 36.07 -6.67
C LEU A 276 -18.11 37.23 -6.93
N SER A 277 -19.41 36.94 -6.91
CA SER A 277 -20.43 37.99 -6.94
C SER A 277 -20.26 38.96 -5.76
N GLU A 278 -20.58 40.23 -6.00
CA GLU A 278 -20.53 41.28 -4.97
C GLU A 278 -21.33 40.88 -3.73
N ASP A 279 -22.50 40.25 -3.88
CA ASP A 279 -23.34 39.79 -2.77
C ASP A 279 -22.60 38.84 -1.81
N ILE A 280 -21.85 37.87 -2.35
CA ILE A 280 -21.05 36.92 -1.53
C ILE A 280 -19.97 37.65 -0.77
N VAL A 281 -19.34 38.65 -1.40
CA VAL A 281 -18.28 39.45 -0.80
C VAL A 281 -18.82 40.33 0.32
N GLN A 282 -19.96 41.00 0.10
CA GLN A 282 -20.63 41.80 1.13
C GLN A 282 -21.11 40.95 2.30
N GLU A 283 -21.69 39.78 2.03
CA GLU A 283 -22.11 38.82 3.07
C GLU A 283 -20.92 38.39 3.94
N ALA A 284 -19.76 38.09 3.32
CA ALA A 284 -18.56 37.70 4.04
C ALA A 284 -17.97 38.86 4.88
N TYR A 285 -17.99 40.09 4.39
CA TYR A 285 -17.60 41.26 5.19
C TYR A 285 -18.43 41.36 6.48
N SER A 286 -19.76 41.33 6.35
CA SER A 286 -20.67 41.35 7.49
C SER A 286 -20.40 40.17 8.44
N HIS A 287 -20.20 38.96 7.91
CA HIS A 287 -19.90 37.79 8.72
C HIS A 287 -18.61 37.95 9.53
N TYR A 288 -17.53 38.45 8.92
CA TYR A 288 -16.25 38.63 9.60
C TYR A 288 -16.32 39.62 10.76
N ILE A 289 -17.11 40.67 10.61
CA ILE A 289 -17.31 41.67 11.66
C ILE A 289 -18.30 41.18 12.71
N SER A 290 -19.40 40.53 12.34
CA SER A 290 -20.43 40.12 13.32
C SER A 290 -20.11 38.81 14.04
N SER A 291 -19.22 37.96 13.50
CA SER A 291 -18.86 36.67 14.11
C SER A 291 -18.24 36.83 15.50
N ARG A 292 -18.44 35.84 16.38
CA ARG A 292 -17.88 35.87 17.75
C ARG A 292 -16.35 35.88 17.76
N GLU A 293 -15.73 35.22 16.79
CA GLU A 293 -14.27 35.08 16.68
C GLU A 293 -13.61 36.22 15.89
N LYS A 294 -14.40 37.14 15.30
CA LYS A 294 -13.98 38.34 14.56
C LYS A 294 -12.81 38.08 13.61
N ASN A 295 -13.09 37.84 12.33
CA ASN A 295 -12.03 37.61 11.34
C ASN A 295 -11.58 38.88 10.63
N PHE A 296 -10.96 39.77 11.39
CA PHE A 296 -10.42 41.02 10.90
C PHE A 296 -9.37 40.86 9.80
N SER A 297 -8.51 39.85 9.90
CA SER A 297 -7.52 39.58 8.86
C SER A 297 -8.17 39.17 7.53
N GLY A 298 -9.27 38.43 7.60
CA GLY A 298 -10.09 38.04 6.45
C GLY A 298 -10.75 39.24 5.79
N PHE A 299 -11.24 40.21 6.58
CA PHE A 299 -11.85 41.44 6.07
C PHE A 299 -10.89 42.20 5.15
N LYS A 300 -9.68 42.50 5.64
CA LYS A 300 -8.69 43.22 4.83
C LYS A 300 -8.29 42.43 3.57
N LYS A 301 -8.04 41.12 3.72
CA LYS A 301 -7.67 40.25 2.60
C LYS A 301 -8.77 40.13 1.56
N LEU A 302 -10.04 40.13 1.96
CA LEU A 302 -11.16 40.05 1.04
C LEU A 302 -11.17 41.25 0.09
N ARG A 303 -10.91 42.46 0.62
CA ARG A 303 -10.72 43.67 -0.18
C ARG A 303 -9.52 43.59 -1.11
N GLU A 304 -8.39 43.10 -0.60
CA GLU A 304 -7.15 42.96 -1.38
C GLU A 304 -7.31 41.97 -2.55
N ILE A 305 -8.05 40.87 -2.34
CA ILE A 305 -8.22 39.81 -3.33
C ILE A 305 -9.29 40.17 -4.36
N THR A 306 -10.42 40.73 -3.92
CA THR A 306 -11.57 40.97 -4.80
C THR A 306 -11.61 42.38 -5.38
N GLY A 307 -10.96 43.35 -4.74
CA GLY A 307 -11.07 44.77 -5.07
C GLY A 307 -12.43 45.39 -4.73
N VAL A 308 -13.36 44.65 -4.15
CA VAL A 308 -14.71 45.10 -3.80
C VAL A 308 -14.67 45.85 -2.47
N GLU A 309 -15.20 47.08 -2.43
CA GLU A 309 -15.30 47.88 -1.22
C GLU A 309 -16.51 47.50 -0.36
N PRO A 310 -16.45 47.63 0.97
CA PRO A 310 -17.61 47.46 1.84
C PRO A 310 -18.76 48.41 1.47
N SER A 311 -19.95 47.84 1.29
CA SER A 311 -21.20 48.57 1.07
C SER A 311 -21.63 49.36 2.32
N GLU A 312 -22.58 50.30 2.18
CA GLU A 312 -23.12 51.05 3.32
C GLU A 312 -23.73 50.13 4.39
N GLU A 313 -24.39 49.04 3.98
CA GLU A 313 -24.94 48.06 4.93
C GLU A 313 -23.83 47.39 5.78
N VAL A 314 -22.69 47.07 5.17
CA VAL A 314 -21.52 46.56 5.90
C VAL A 314 -20.93 47.63 6.82
N LYS A 315 -20.91 48.89 6.39
CA LYS A 315 -20.44 50.01 7.23
C LYS A 315 -21.30 50.18 8.47
N ASP A 316 -22.62 50.04 8.34
CA ASP A 316 -23.54 50.07 9.48
C ASP A 316 -23.22 48.95 10.48
N VAL A 317 -22.96 47.73 10.01
CA VAL A 317 -22.50 46.61 10.85
C VAL A 317 -21.19 46.92 11.58
N VAL A 318 -20.26 47.63 10.95
CA VAL A 318 -19.02 48.10 11.59
C VAL A 318 -19.30 49.16 12.66
N GLN A 319 -20.25 50.07 12.44
CA GLN A 319 -20.68 51.04 13.46
C GLN A 319 -21.33 50.36 14.67
N GLU A 320 -22.15 49.33 14.45
CA GLU A 320 -22.72 48.52 15.53
C GLU A 320 -21.63 47.83 16.36
N GLU A 321 -20.58 47.32 15.72
CA GLU A 321 -19.45 46.72 16.41
C GLU A 321 -18.65 47.74 17.21
N TYR A 322 -18.45 48.96 16.68
CA TYR A 322 -17.86 50.05 17.46
C TYR A 322 -18.64 50.33 18.76
N ALA A 323 -19.97 50.42 18.67
CA ALA A 323 -20.82 50.64 19.82
C ALA A 323 -20.72 49.48 20.84
N ALA A 324 -20.65 48.23 20.35
CA ALA A 324 -20.47 47.05 21.18
C ALA A 324 -19.13 47.07 21.94
N ILE A 325 -18.03 47.43 21.25
CA ILE A 325 -16.70 47.54 21.86
C ILE A 325 -16.67 48.58 22.99
N ILE A 326 -17.32 49.74 22.79
CA ILE A 326 -17.43 50.80 23.83
C ILE A 326 -18.18 50.26 25.04
N LYS A 327 -19.33 49.62 24.81
CA LYS A 327 -20.16 49.05 25.87
C LYS A 327 -19.43 47.97 26.67
N ASP A 328 -18.56 47.20 26.02
CA ASP A 328 -17.72 46.18 26.64
C ASP A 328 -16.46 46.75 27.33
N GLY A 329 -16.22 48.06 27.22
CA GLY A 329 -15.07 48.75 27.82
C GLY A 329 -13.71 48.42 27.18
N ARG A 330 -13.71 47.85 25.97
CA ARG A 330 -12.49 47.38 25.27
C ARG A 330 -11.96 48.42 24.30
N ILE A 331 -11.75 49.64 24.77
CA ILE A 331 -11.49 50.83 23.93
C ILE A 331 -10.27 50.65 22.99
N ASP A 332 -9.25 49.90 23.39
CA ASP A 332 -8.08 49.59 22.54
C ASP A 332 -8.47 48.88 21.22
N ASN A 333 -9.59 48.14 21.21
CA ASN A 333 -10.07 47.45 20.01
C ASN A 333 -10.69 48.40 18.98
N LEU A 334 -11.04 49.64 19.33
CA LEU A 334 -11.61 50.61 18.39
C LEU A 334 -10.58 50.99 17.32
N ILE A 335 -9.33 51.26 17.73
CA ILE A 335 -8.23 51.57 16.81
C ILE A 335 -7.99 50.39 15.87
N HIS A 336 -7.97 49.18 16.42
CA HIS A 336 -7.78 47.97 15.62
C HIS A 336 -8.90 47.77 14.58
N LEU A 337 -10.17 47.95 14.98
CA LEU A 337 -11.30 47.86 14.06
C LEU A 337 -11.19 48.89 12.91
N GLN A 338 -10.76 50.13 13.21
CA GLN A 338 -10.54 51.16 12.20
C GLN A 338 -9.41 50.80 11.24
N GLU A 339 -8.27 50.35 11.77
CA GLU A 339 -7.09 49.98 10.97
C GLU A 339 -7.38 48.84 9.99
N ILE A 340 -8.20 47.87 10.42
CA ILE A 340 -8.56 46.71 9.62
C ILE A 340 -9.60 47.05 8.55
N THR A 341 -10.67 47.74 8.95
CA THR A 341 -11.81 47.96 8.07
C THR A 341 -11.61 49.18 7.18
N GLY A 342 -10.79 50.14 7.62
CA GLY A 342 -10.65 51.45 6.98
C GLY A 342 -11.88 52.34 7.14
N ILE A 343 -12.84 51.96 7.99
CA ILE A 343 -14.10 52.69 8.21
C ILE A 343 -13.95 53.49 9.50
N GLU A 344 -14.18 54.80 9.44
CA GLU A 344 -14.10 55.67 10.62
C GLU A 344 -15.34 55.54 11.52
N PRO A 345 -15.20 55.70 12.84
CA PRO A 345 -16.35 55.85 13.73
C PRO A 345 -17.25 57.02 13.32
N SER A 346 -18.56 56.83 13.39
CA SER A 346 -19.52 57.91 13.17
C SER A 346 -19.49 58.93 14.33
N GLU A 347 -20.07 60.11 14.11
CA GLU A 347 -20.21 61.10 15.19
C GLU A 347 -20.93 60.54 16.43
N GLU A 348 -21.90 59.64 16.23
CA GLU A 348 -22.64 59.01 17.32
C GLU A 348 -21.75 58.11 18.17
N ILE A 349 -20.86 57.34 17.54
CA ILE A 349 -19.86 56.51 18.22
C ILE A 349 -18.86 57.39 19.00
N TYR A 350 -18.40 58.50 18.42
CA TYR A 350 -17.52 59.44 19.15
C TYR A 350 -18.19 60.03 20.38
N ARG A 351 -19.48 60.38 20.30
CA ARG A 351 -20.25 60.86 21.47
C ARG A 351 -20.36 59.77 22.54
N ALA A 352 -20.68 58.54 22.15
CA ALA A 352 -20.76 57.39 23.07
C ALA A 352 -19.42 57.12 23.77
N LEU A 353 -18.30 57.25 23.05
CA LEU A 353 -16.95 57.11 23.63
C LEU A 353 -16.63 58.20 24.64
N ILE A 354 -16.99 59.47 24.36
CA ILE A 354 -16.80 60.58 25.30
C ILE A 354 -17.64 60.37 26.56
N GLU A 355 -18.89 59.90 26.42
CA GLU A 355 -19.76 59.59 27.56
C GLU A 355 -19.17 58.48 28.42
N TYR A 356 -18.74 57.37 27.82
CA TYR A 356 -18.05 56.27 28.51
C TYR A 356 -16.84 56.76 29.33
N CYS A 357 -15.96 57.55 28.70
CA CYS A 357 -14.77 58.09 29.38
C CYS A 357 -15.11 59.03 30.56
N ASN A 358 -16.22 59.77 30.49
CA ASN A 358 -16.66 60.66 31.56
C ASN A 358 -17.32 59.92 32.73
N GLU A 359 -17.88 58.73 32.50
CA GLU A 359 -18.44 57.87 33.55
C GLU A 359 -17.33 57.17 34.34
N ASP A 360 -16.29 56.66 33.68
CA ASP A 360 -15.14 56.02 34.33
C ASP A 360 -14.29 56.97 35.20
N LEU A 361 -14.45 58.29 35.03
CA LEU A 361 -13.76 59.33 35.81
C LEU A 361 -14.48 59.73 37.11
N LYS A 362 -15.69 59.21 37.36
CA LYS A 362 -16.48 59.47 38.58
C LYS A 362 -16.33 58.34 39.58
#